data_AF-A0A150S359-F1
#
_entry.id   AF-A0A150S359-F1
#
_cell.length_a   1.000
_cell.length_b   1.000
_cell.length_c   1.000
_cell.angle_alpha   90.00
_cell.angle_beta   90.00
_cell.angle_gamma   90.00
#
_symmetry.space_group_name_H-M   'P 1'
#
loop_
_entity.id
_entity.type
_entity.pdbx_description
1 polymer ?
#
loop_
_entity_poly.entity_id
_entity_poly.type
_entity_poly.pdbx_seq_one_letter_code
_entity_poly.pdbx_strand_id
1 'polypeptide(L)'
;MASYRFDPSTLGSPAPKGYLAGTHRQVPPEETLRRVRRLMPVMGITRIANVTGLDNIGIPVVMVCRPNSRSLSVSQGKGLDLPTAQASGLMESVEAYHAERIDLPLKLASYEELR
;
A
#
# COMPACT_ATOMS: atom_id res chain seq x y z
N MET A 1 -24.84 6.54 -19.34
CA MET A 1 -24.23 6.75 -18.00
C MET A 1 -24.68 5.63 -17.08
N ALA A 2 -23.84 4.63 -16.82
CA ALA A 2 -24.14 3.63 -15.79
C ALA A 2 -23.84 4.25 -14.42
N SER A 3 -24.88 4.53 -13.65
CA SER A 3 -24.74 4.93 -12.25
C SER A 3 -24.20 3.72 -11.48
N TYR A 4 -22.97 3.83 -10.97
CA TYR A 4 -22.47 2.88 -9.99
C TYR A 4 -23.32 3.06 -8.73
N ARG A 5 -24.32 2.19 -8.54
CA ARG A 5 -25.05 2.10 -7.28
C ARG A 5 -24.24 1.22 -6.35
N PHE A 6 -23.75 1.83 -5.28
CA PHE A 6 -23.19 1.08 -4.16
C PHE A 6 -24.27 0.15 -3.61
N ASP A 7 -24.04 -1.16 -3.68
CA ASP A 7 -24.91 -2.18 -3.09
C ASP A 7 -24.36 -2.57 -1.71
N PRO A 8 -25.02 -2.18 -0.60
CA PRO A 8 -24.57 -2.50 0.75
C PRO A 8 -24.50 -4.00 1.03
N SER A 9 -25.21 -4.84 0.25
CA SER A 9 -25.17 -6.29 0.39
C SER A 9 -23.84 -6.90 -0.08
N THR A 10 -23.01 -6.12 -0.77
CA THR A 10 -21.62 -6.49 -1.12
C THR A 10 -20.63 -6.29 0.04
N LEU A 11 -21.02 -5.59 1.11
CA LEU A 11 -20.19 -5.47 2.31
C LEU A 11 -20.21 -6.81 3.06
N GLY A 12 -19.09 -7.52 3.03
CA GLY A 12 -18.91 -8.75 3.81
C GLY A 12 -19.03 -8.50 5.32
N SER A 13 -19.28 -9.57 6.08
CA SER A 13 -19.31 -9.51 7.55
C SER A 13 -18.01 -8.91 8.10
N PRO A 14 -18.04 -8.19 9.25
CA PRO A 14 -16.85 -7.58 9.82
C PRO A 14 -15.74 -8.61 10.01
N ALA A 15 -14.59 -8.39 9.36
CA ALA A 15 -13.44 -9.27 9.51
C ALA A 15 -12.79 -9.05 10.90
N PRO A 16 -12.50 -10.12 11.65
CA PRO A 16 -11.82 -9.98 12.94
C PRO A 16 -10.43 -9.40 12.77
N LYS A 17 -10.04 -8.47 13.66
CA LYS A 17 -8.68 -7.92 13.71
C LYS A 17 -7.76 -8.91 14.42
N GLY A 18 -6.94 -9.63 13.65
CA GLY A 18 -5.95 -10.58 14.17
C GLY A 18 -4.62 -9.97 14.62
N TYR A 19 -4.40 -8.66 14.39
CA TYR A 19 -3.18 -7.97 14.79
C TYR A 19 -3.49 -6.53 15.25
N LEU A 20 -3.03 -6.18 16.45
CA LEU A 20 -3.33 -4.89 17.12
C LEU A 20 -2.09 -4.15 17.65
N ALA A 21 -0.88 -4.69 17.45
CA ALA A 21 0.35 -4.07 17.94
C ALA A 21 0.76 -2.91 17.02
N GLY A 22 0.49 -1.67 17.45
CA GLY A 22 0.82 -0.44 16.72
C GLY A 22 -0.03 -0.15 15.46
N THR A 23 -0.80 -1.14 14.97
CA THR A 23 -1.73 -0.98 13.85
C THR A 23 -2.87 -1.99 13.98
N HIS A 24 -4.00 -1.72 13.33
CA HIS A 24 -5.17 -2.62 13.33
C HIS A 24 -5.24 -3.35 11.99
N ARG A 25 -4.89 -4.65 11.98
CA ARG A 25 -4.87 -5.47 10.76
C ARG A 25 -5.54 -6.82 11.01
N GLN A 26 -5.99 -7.46 9.93
CA GLN A 26 -6.57 -8.80 9.99
C GLN A 26 -5.51 -9.88 10.23
N VAL A 27 -4.29 -9.66 9.76
CA VAL A 27 -3.16 -10.61 9.86
C VAL A 27 -1.88 -9.88 10.29
N PRO A 28 -0.89 -10.60 10.85
CA PRO A 28 0.43 -10.04 11.16
C PRO A 28 1.16 -9.46 9.92
N PRO A 29 2.09 -8.52 10.11
CA PRO A 29 2.86 -7.93 9.01
C PRO A 29 3.67 -8.98 8.22
N GLU A 30 4.19 -10.02 8.86
CA GLU A 30 4.94 -11.11 8.22
C GLU A 30 4.07 -11.88 7.21
N GLU A 31 2.80 -12.11 7.56
CA GLU A 31 1.83 -12.75 6.68
C GLU A 31 1.55 -11.88 5.46
N THR A 32 1.38 -10.57 5.67
CA THR A 32 1.21 -9.59 4.59
C THR A 32 2.43 -9.59 3.67
N LEU A 33 3.63 -9.50 4.23
CA LEU A 33 4.89 -9.56 3.48
C LEU A 33 4.99 -10.84 2.67
N ARG A 34 4.70 -12.01 3.26
CA ARG A 34 4.78 -13.29 2.55
C ARG A 34 3.85 -13.34 1.32
N ARG A 35 2.63 -12.79 1.45
CA ARG A 35 1.65 -12.73 0.36
C ARG A 35 2.09 -11.77 -0.74
N VAL A 36 2.49 -10.56 -0.36
CA VAL A 36 2.71 -9.46 -1.30
C VAL A 36 4.09 -9.48 -1.95
N ARG A 37 5.13 -10.01 -1.26
CA ARG A 37 6.50 -10.11 -1.83
C ARG A 37 6.54 -10.87 -3.16
N ARG A 38 5.66 -11.87 -3.34
CA ARG A 38 5.55 -12.65 -4.59
C ARG A 38 5.08 -11.79 -5.78
N LEU A 39 4.37 -10.69 -5.52
CA LEU A 39 3.83 -9.78 -6.52
C LEU A 39 4.79 -8.63 -6.85
N MET A 40 5.87 -8.45 -6.08
CA MET A 40 6.85 -7.37 -6.29
C MET A 40 7.36 -7.27 -7.73
N PRO A 41 7.74 -8.37 -8.44
CA PRO A 41 8.24 -8.28 -9.81
C PRO A 41 7.19 -7.71 -10.78
N VAL A 42 5.92 -8.09 -10.62
CA VAL A 42 4.81 -7.60 -11.46
C VAL A 42 4.62 -6.10 -11.27
N MET A 43 4.82 -5.61 -10.04
CA MET A 43 4.70 -4.19 -9.71
C MET A 43 5.99 -3.38 -9.98
N GLY A 44 7.05 -4.03 -10.47
CA GLY A 44 8.35 -3.39 -10.72
C GLY A 44 9.09 -2.98 -9.45
N ILE A 45 8.77 -3.58 -8.29
CA ILE A 45 9.48 -3.34 -7.04
C ILE A 45 10.77 -4.16 -7.03
N THR A 46 11.92 -3.49 -6.98
CA THR A 46 13.24 -4.13 -7.09
C THR A 46 13.97 -4.26 -5.77
N ARG A 47 13.62 -3.44 -4.76
CA ARG A 47 14.33 -3.42 -3.47
C ARG A 47 13.42 -2.94 -2.34
N ILE A 48 13.62 -3.54 -1.17
CA ILE A 48 13.20 -3.02 0.14
C ILE A 48 14.49 -2.90 0.97
N ALA A 49 14.90 -1.67 1.30
CA ALA A 49 16.15 -1.44 2.02
C ALA A 49 15.87 -0.84 3.40
N ASN A 50 16.48 -1.43 4.42
CA ASN A 50 16.46 -0.90 5.79
C ASN A 50 17.39 0.30 5.89
N VAL A 51 16.84 1.45 6.27
CA VAL A 51 17.57 2.72 6.41
C VAL A 51 17.53 3.26 7.84
N THR A 52 17.07 2.45 8.80
CA THR A 52 16.96 2.82 10.23
C THR A 52 18.26 3.41 10.78
N GLY A 53 19.41 2.86 10.40
CA GLY A 53 20.72 3.32 10.89
C GLY A 53 21.23 4.63 10.27
N LEU A 54 20.44 5.28 9.42
CA LEU A 54 20.77 6.61 8.88
C LEU A 54 20.29 7.75 9.80
N ASP A 55 19.50 7.44 10.83
CA ASP A 55 19.11 8.37 11.89
C ASP A 55 19.64 7.93 13.27
N ASN A 56 19.38 8.76 14.29
CA ASN A 56 19.77 8.52 15.68
C ASN A 56 18.59 8.15 16.60
N ILE A 57 17.35 8.08 16.07
CA ILE A 57 16.15 7.76 16.86
C ILE A 57 16.01 6.24 16.98
N GLY A 58 16.44 5.51 15.95
CA GLY A 58 16.39 4.03 15.94
C GLY A 58 15.00 3.47 15.67
N ILE A 59 14.07 4.28 15.16
CA ILE A 59 12.76 3.80 14.72
C ILE A 59 12.93 3.02 13.41
N PRO A 60 12.39 1.80 13.28
CA PRO A 60 12.45 1.05 12.04
C PRO A 60 11.86 1.80 10.84
N VAL A 61 12.72 2.12 9.87
CA VAL A 61 12.37 2.78 8.61
C VAL A 61 13.00 2.05 7.43
N VAL A 62 12.24 1.92 6.35
CA VAL A 62 12.66 1.31 5.08
C VAL A 62 12.32 2.19 3.89
N MET A 63 13.07 2.01 2.80
CA MET A 63 12.73 2.51 1.47
C MET A 63 12.34 1.36 0.54
N VAL A 64 11.33 1.55 -0.30
CA VAL A 64 10.86 0.56 -1.29
C VAL A 64 10.96 1.14 -2.69
N CYS A 65 11.78 0.53 -3.54
CA CYS A 65 12.16 1.09 -4.83
C CYS A 65 11.39 0.47 -6.00
N ARG A 66 10.73 1.31 -6.80
CA ARG A 66 10.11 1.03 -8.10
C ARG A 66 10.70 1.96 -9.17
N PRO A 67 11.87 1.65 -9.74
CA PRO A 67 12.61 2.59 -10.59
C PRO A 67 11.78 3.16 -11.75
N ASN A 68 10.94 2.33 -12.38
CA ASN A 68 10.09 2.69 -13.52
C ASN A 68 8.63 2.99 -13.13
N SER A 69 8.41 3.50 -11.91
CA SER A 69 7.11 4.02 -11.48
C SER A 69 6.69 5.22 -12.33
N ARG A 70 5.38 5.46 -12.51
CA ARG A 70 4.88 6.63 -13.25
C ARG A 70 4.81 7.88 -12.36
N SER A 71 4.64 7.67 -11.05
CA SER A 71 4.63 8.72 -10.03
C SER A 71 5.95 8.73 -9.25
N LEU A 72 5.98 8.20 -8.03
CA LEU A 72 7.17 8.14 -7.19
C LEU A 72 7.93 6.82 -7.39
N SER A 73 9.25 6.91 -7.59
CA SER A 73 10.12 5.74 -7.70
C SER A 73 10.51 5.12 -6.35
N VAL A 74 10.25 5.81 -5.22
CA VAL A 74 10.56 5.33 -3.88
C VAL A 74 9.40 5.61 -2.93
N SER A 75 8.91 4.58 -2.25
CA SER A 75 7.95 4.65 -1.16
C SER A 75 8.66 4.48 0.19
N GLN A 76 8.13 5.07 1.25
CA GLN A 76 8.70 4.95 2.59
C GLN A 76 7.88 4.01 3.46
N GLY A 77 8.54 3.25 4.33
CA GLY A 77 7.88 2.35 5.26
C GLY A 77 8.40 2.57 6.67
N LYS A 78 7.49 2.57 7.66
CA LYS A 78 7.84 2.76 9.07
C LYS A 78 7.02 1.85 9.97
N GLY A 79 7.58 1.48 11.12
CA GLY A 79 6.92 0.56 12.04
C GLY A 79 7.57 0.50 13.42
N LEU A 80 6.88 -0.14 14.36
CA LEU A 80 7.44 -0.44 15.69
C LEU A 80 8.58 -1.47 15.62
N ASP A 81 8.56 -2.30 14.58
CA ASP A 81 9.59 -3.29 14.25
C ASP A 81 9.85 -3.30 12.74
N LEU A 82 10.89 -4.01 12.32
CA LEU A 82 11.28 -4.09 10.92
C LEU A 82 10.20 -4.75 10.03
N PRO A 83 9.52 -5.85 10.42
CA PRO A 83 8.43 -6.41 9.62
C PRO A 83 7.29 -5.41 9.37
N THR A 84 6.88 -4.66 10.39
CA THR A 84 5.85 -3.61 10.25
C THR A 84 6.31 -2.51 9.30
N ALA A 85 7.56 -2.05 9.42
CA ALA A 85 8.12 -1.04 8.51
C ALA A 85 8.16 -1.53 7.05
N GLN A 86 8.62 -2.76 6.84
CA GLN A 86 8.62 -3.39 5.52
C GLN A 86 7.21 -3.52 4.95
N ALA A 87 6.24 -3.98 5.74
CA ALA A 87 4.86 -4.12 5.31
C ALA A 87 4.25 -2.76 4.95
N SER A 88 4.52 -1.73 5.75
CA SER A 88 4.10 -0.35 5.47
C SER A 88 4.60 0.14 4.12
N GLY A 89 5.92 0.11 3.90
CA GLY A 89 6.49 0.63 2.66
C GLY A 89 6.14 -0.20 1.43
N LEU A 90 6.02 -1.52 1.59
CA LEU A 90 5.59 -2.39 0.51
C LEU A 90 4.15 -2.09 0.10
N MET A 91 3.24 -1.95 1.06
CA MET A 91 1.83 -1.67 0.79
C MET A 91 1.60 -0.27 0.23
N GLU A 92 2.37 0.75 0.67
CA GLU A 92 2.36 2.08 0.03
C GLU A 92 2.77 1.98 -1.45
N SER A 93 3.81 1.20 -1.75
CA SER A 93 4.27 0.98 -3.12
C SER A 93 3.23 0.26 -4.00
N VAL A 94 2.49 -0.69 -3.39
CA VAL A 94 1.35 -1.39 -4.02
C VAL A 94 0.20 -0.45 -4.28
N GLU A 95 -0.16 0.40 -3.31
CA GLU A 95 -1.21 1.40 -3.48
C GLU A 95 -0.89 2.34 -4.65
N ALA A 96 0.34 2.89 -4.67
CA ALA A 96 0.80 3.76 -5.75
C ALA A 96 0.80 3.05 -7.11
N TYR A 97 1.15 1.77 -7.19
CA TYR A 97 1.12 0.98 -8.43
C TYR A 97 -0.27 0.95 -9.07
N HIS A 98 -1.31 0.76 -8.23
CA HIS A 98 -2.69 0.71 -8.68
C HIS A 98 -3.23 2.12 -8.97
N ALA A 99 -2.87 3.11 -8.15
CA ALA A 99 -3.29 4.50 -8.35
C ALA A 99 -2.80 5.09 -9.67
N GLU A 100 -1.65 4.63 -10.19
CA GLU A 100 -1.12 5.08 -11.48
C GLU A 100 -1.52 4.19 -12.68
N ARG A 101 -2.29 3.11 -12.46
CA ARG A 101 -2.75 2.17 -13.48
C ARG A 101 -4.27 2.02 -13.41
N ILE A 102 -4.95 3.12 -13.67
CA ILE A 102 -6.42 3.17 -13.71
C ILE A 102 -6.87 2.78 -15.12
N ASP A 103 -7.60 1.67 -15.22
CA ASP A 103 -8.19 1.18 -16.47
C ASP A 103 -9.58 1.79 -16.75
N LEU A 104 -10.09 2.63 -15.84
CA LEU A 104 -11.37 3.34 -16.03
C LEU A 104 -11.20 4.56 -16.95
N PRO A 105 -12.22 4.91 -17.74
CA PRO A 105 -12.19 6.12 -18.56
C PRO A 105 -11.96 7.38 -17.74
N LEU A 106 -11.12 8.28 -18.24
CA LEU A 106 -10.96 9.63 -17.69
C LEU A 106 -12.30 10.36 -17.75
N LYS A 107 -12.75 10.86 -16.60
CA LYS A 107 -13.86 11.83 -16.52
C LYS A 107 -13.27 13.22 -16.36
N LEU A 108 -13.25 13.99 -17.44
CA LEU A 108 -12.87 15.41 -17.42
C LEU A 108 -14.15 16.25 -17.45
N ALA A 109 -14.44 16.92 -16.33
CA ALA A 109 -15.62 17.77 -16.18
C ALA A 109 -15.39 18.79 -15.05
N SER A 110 -16.25 19.82 -14.98
CA SER A 110 -16.26 20.76 -13.86
C SER A 110 -16.71 20.08 -12.56
N TYR A 111 -16.44 20.72 -11.41
CA TYR A 111 -16.87 20.20 -10.11
C TYR A 111 -18.39 19.94 -10.06
N GLU A 112 -19.19 20.85 -10.61
CA GLU A 112 -20.66 20.72 -10.63
C GLU A 112 -21.14 19.52 -11.44
N GLU A 113 -20.38 19.10 -12.46
CA GLU A 113 -20.71 17.93 -13.28
C GLU A 113 -20.26 16.59 -12.66
N LEU A 114 -19.40 16.62 -11.63
CA LEU A 114 -18.87 15.45 -10.93
C LEU A 114 -19.54 15.17 -9.57
N ARG A 115 -20.35 16.11 -9.08
CA ARG A 115 -21.01 16.05 -7.76
C ARG A 115 -22.12 15.00 -7.69
#